data_AF-A0A101GUH3-F1
#
_entry.id   AF-A0A101GUH3-F1
#
_cell.length_a   1.000
_cell.length_b   1.000
_cell.length_c   1.000
_cell.angle_alpha   90.00
_cell.angle_beta   90.00
_cell.angle_gamma   90.00
#
_symmetry.space_group_name_H-M   'P 1'
#
loop_
_entity.id
_entity.type
_entity.pdbx_description
1 polymer ?
#
loop_
_entity_poly.entity_id
_entity_poly.type
_entity_poly.pdbx_seq_one_letter_code
_entity_poly.pdbx_strand_id
1 'polypeptide(L)'
;MKDKWEEVLKQKGPYIWEIPKEFRPGMLVDGRIYASQSLMKYIIKDQAPDQVANVAFLPGIVGYSLAMPDIHWGYGFPIGGVAATRLDDGVISPGGVGFDINCGVRLLRSNLKFQDIKNKMNQLVE
;
A
#
# COMPACT_ATOMS: atom_id res chain seq x y z
N MET A 1 -20.17 7.86 -6.88
CA MET A 1 -19.49 9.06 -7.42
C MET A 1 -18.01 8.84 -7.22
N LYS A 2 -17.15 9.09 -8.22
CA LYS A 2 -15.71 9.06 -7.98
C LYS A 2 -15.35 10.33 -7.23
N ASP A 3 -14.83 10.19 -6.02
CA ASP A 3 -14.39 11.34 -5.25
C ASP A 3 -13.25 12.04 -5.99
N LYS A 4 -13.26 13.38 -5.95
CA LYS A 4 -12.18 14.18 -6.50
C LYS A 4 -11.03 14.19 -5.49
N TRP A 5 -10.18 13.17 -5.55
CA TRP A 5 -9.06 12.99 -4.62
C TRP A 5 -8.11 14.19 -4.52
N GLU A 6 -8.01 14.97 -5.60
CA GLU A 6 -7.22 16.21 -5.64
C GLU A 6 -7.72 17.28 -4.65
N GLU A 7 -9.02 17.30 -4.35
CA GLU A 7 -9.63 18.25 -3.40
C GLU A 7 -9.53 17.74 -1.95
N VAL A 8 -9.32 16.44 -1.76
CA VAL A 8 -9.32 15.77 -0.45
C VAL A 8 -7.90 15.63 0.10
N LEU A 9 -6.96 15.20 -0.74
CA LEU A 9 -5.60 14.87 -0.33
C LEU A 9 -4.83 16.12 0.10
N LYS A 10 -4.27 16.09 1.30
CA LYS A 10 -3.40 17.14 1.83
C LYS A 10 -1.94 16.70 1.73
N GLN A 11 -1.16 17.43 0.95
CA GLN A 11 0.29 17.18 0.91
C GLN A 11 0.94 17.67 2.22
N LYS A 12 1.61 16.77 2.94
CA LYS A 12 2.31 17.05 4.20
C LYS A 12 3.83 17.04 4.07
N GLY A 13 4.35 16.58 2.94
CA GLY A 13 5.77 16.56 2.64
C GLY A 13 6.03 16.20 1.17
N PRO A 14 7.30 16.12 0.74
CA PRO A 14 7.64 15.86 -0.67
C PRO A 14 7.11 14.52 -1.18
N TYR A 15 6.87 13.56 -0.27
CA TYR A 15 6.39 12.22 -0.60
C TYR A 15 5.23 11.77 0.28
N ILE A 16 4.55 12.68 1.00
CA ILE A 16 3.54 12.32 2.00
C ILE A 16 2.24 13.06 1.70
N TRP A 17 1.17 12.28 1.55
CA TRP A 17 -0.18 12.75 1.27
C TRP A 17 -1.14 12.16 2.29
N GLU A 18 -2.07 12.95 2.80
CA GLU A 18 -3.03 12.51 3.80
C GLU A 18 -4.47 12.66 3.33
N ILE A 19 -5.27 11.65 3.65
CA ILE A 19 -6.73 11.68 3.58
C ILE A 19 -7.19 12.00 5.00
N PRO A 20 -7.68 13.22 5.28
CA PRO A 20 -8.14 13.57 6.62
C PRO A 20 -9.28 12.66 7.06
N LYS A 21 -9.30 12.21 8.31
CA LYS A 21 -10.40 11.40 8.85
C LYS A 21 -11.75 12.10 8.78
N GLU A 22 -11.76 13.43 8.75
CA GLU A 22 -12.99 14.22 8.59
C GLU A 22 -13.61 14.08 7.19
N PHE A 23 -12.85 13.54 6.22
CA PHE A 23 -13.34 13.32 4.85
C PHE A 23 -14.59 12.42 4.82
N ARG A 24 -14.61 11.36 5.64
CA ARG A 24 -15.77 10.47 5.77
C ARG A 24 -16.11 10.26 7.24
N PRO A 25 -17.30 10.69 7.70
CA PRO A 25 -17.73 10.45 9.08
C PRO A 25 -17.62 8.97 9.46
N GLY A 26 -16.91 8.70 10.55
CA GLY A 26 -16.67 7.35 11.05
C GLY A 26 -15.26 6.80 10.82
N MET A 27 -14.42 7.47 10.01
CA MET A 27 -12.99 7.17 9.99
C MET A 27 -12.41 7.39 11.40
N LEU A 28 -11.64 6.43 11.89
CA LEU A 28 -11.05 6.46 13.23
C LEU A 28 -9.66 7.11 13.22
N VAL A 29 -8.97 7.07 12.08
CA VAL A 29 -7.65 7.64 11.84
C VAL A 29 -7.57 8.30 10.46
N ASP A 30 -6.54 9.10 10.21
CA ASP A 30 -6.25 9.61 8.87
C ASP A 30 -5.73 8.49 7.96
N GLY A 31 -5.98 8.60 6.65
CA GLY A 31 -5.26 7.82 5.65
C GLY A 31 -3.95 8.51 5.28
N ARG A 32 -2.88 7.77 5.00
CA ARG A 32 -1.61 8.33 4.53
C ARG A 32 -1.02 7.50 3.39
N ILE A 33 -0.74 8.19 2.28
CA ILE A 33 -0.15 7.62 1.07
C ILE A 33 1.26 8.20 0.90
N TYR A 34 2.25 7.31 0.75
CA TYR A 34 3.60 7.69 0.42
C TYR A 34 3.77 7.67 -1.10
N ALA A 35 3.97 8.81 -1.75
CA ALA A 35 4.18 8.85 -3.19
C ALA A 35 4.80 10.17 -3.64
N SER A 36 5.63 10.13 -4.69
CA SER A 36 6.02 11.35 -5.39
C SER A 36 4.82 12.01 -6.06
N GLN A 37 4.95 13.29 -6.40
CA GLN A 37 3.92 14.01 -7.15
C GLN A 37 3.65 13.38 -8.54
N SER A 38 4.68 12.79 -9.18
CA SER A 38 4.51 12.09 -10.46
C SER A 38 3.68 10.82 -10.30
N LEU A 39 3.94 10.01 -9.27
CA LEU A 39 3.16 8.81 -8.98
C LEU A 39 1.72 9.14 -8.58
N MET A 40 1.52 10.22 -7.80
CA MET A 40 0.19 10.60 -7.33
C MET A 40 -0.79 10.87 -8.49
N LYS A 41 -0.31 11.40 -9.63
CA LYS A 41 -1.12 11.60 -10.85
C LYS A 41 -1.73 10.30 -11.41
N TYR A 42 -1.14 9.16 -11.10
CA TYR A 42 -1.64 7.84 -11.51
C TYR A 42 -2.49 7.21 -10.41
N ILE A 43 -2.03 7.30 -9.15
CA ILE A 43 -2.74 6.73 -7.99
C ILE A 43 -4.17 7.24 -7.89
N ILE A 44 -4.40 8.55 -8.06
CA ILE A 44 -5.74 9.15 -7.96
C ILE A 44 -6.71 8.74 -9.08
N LYS A 45 -6.21 8.14 -10.17
CA LYS A 45 -7.05 7.64 -11.27
C LYS A 45 -7.65 6.27 -10.96
N ASP A 46 -7.04 5.55 -10.03
CA ASP A 46 -7.49 4.27 -9.50
C ASP A 46 -8.44 4.46 -8.29
N GLN A 47 -9.02 3.37 -7.79
CA GLN A 47 -9.86 3.33 -6.59
C GLN A 47 -9.06 2.98 -5.33
N ALA A 48 -7.74 2.85 -5.41
CA ALA A 48 -6.91 2.50 -4.26
C ALA A 48 -7.00 3.52 -3.10
N PRO A 49 -7.09 4.85 -3.33
CA PRO A 49 -7.29 5.80 -2.23
C PRO A 49 -8.63 5.61 -1.49
N ASP A 50 -9.68 5.14 -2.17
CA ASP A 50 -10.97 4.78 -1.51
C ASP A 50 -10.74 3.67 -0.49
N GLN A 51 -9.91 2.69 -0.84
CA GLN A 51 -9.60 1.57 0.04
C GLN A 51 -8.74 2.00 1.23
N VAL A 52 -7.81 2.95 1.05
CA VAL A 52 -7.10 3.58 2.18
C VAL A 52 -8.09 4.23 3.14
N ALA A 53 -9.05 5.00 2.62
CA ALA A 53 -10.07 5.62 3.45
C ALA A 53 -10.95 4.59 4.17
N ASN A 54 -11.35 3.51 3.48
CA ASN A 54 -12.18 2.45 4.07
C ASN A 54 -11.46 1.70 5.20
N VAL A 55 -10.17 1.39 5.03
CA VAL A 55 -9.36 0.73 6.06
C VAL A 55 -9.25 1.59 7.33
N ALA A 56 -9.35 2.92 7.20
CA ALA A 56 -9.35 3.82 8.35
C ALA A 56 -10.58 3.71 9.28
N PHE A 57 -11.62 2.96 8.88
CA PHE A 57 -12.80 2.68 9.70
C PHE A 57 -12.63 1.46 10.62
N LEU A 58 -11.57 0.67 10.46
CA LEU A 58 -11.45 -0.61 11.16
C LEU A 58 -11.30 -0.41 12.67
N PRO A 59 -12.11 -1.10 13.50
CA PRO A 59 -11.97 -1.04 14.94
C PRO A 59 -10.54 -1.36 15.38
N GLY A 60 -10.07 -0.64 16.39
CA GLY A 60 -8.73 -0.81 16.95
C GLY A 60 -7.57 -0.36 16.04
N ILE A 61 -7.81 0.25 14.87
CA ILE A 61 -6.73 0.75 14.00
C ILE A 61 -5.86 1.80 14.72
N VAL A 62 -4.55 1.73 14.48
CA VAL A 62 -3.54 2.55 15.17
C VAL A 62 -2.85 3.50 14.19
N GLY A 63 -2.78 4.78 14.55
CA GLY A 63 -2.01 5.80 13.83
C GLY A 63 -2.67 6.22 12.53
N TYR A 64 -2.50 5.45 11.46
CA TYR A 64 -2.94 5.76 10.11
C TYR A 64 -3.33 4.49 9.34
N SER A 65 -4.23 4.62 8.37
CA SER A 65 -4.34 3.67 7.26
C SER A 65 -3.27 4.01 6.23
N LEU A 66 -2.24 3.19 6.09
CA LEU A 66 -1.06 3.50 5.28
C LEU A 66 -1.14 2.84 3.90
N ALA A 67 -0.56 3.52 2.91
CA ALA A 67 -0.31 2.97 1.58
C ALA A 67 1.07 3.36 1.07
N MET A 68 1.76 2.38 0.49
CA MET A 68 3.10 2.49 -0.09
C MET A 68 3.06 3.13 -1.51
N PRO A 69 4.21 3.53 -2.09
CA PRO A 69 4.25 4.20 -3.40
C PRO A 69 3.74 3.39 -4.60
N ASP A 70 3.66 2.07 -4.44
CA ASP A 70 3.15 1.10 -5.42
C ASP A 70 1.67 0.75 -5.19
N ILE A 71 0.94 1.55 -4.40
CA ILE A 71 -0.47 1.38 -4.10
C ILE A 71 -1.32 1.22 -5.38
N HIS A 72 -2.17 0.19 -5.40
CA HIS A 72 -3.18 -0.01 -6.42
C HIS A 72 -4.36 -0.82 -5.87
N TRP A 73 -5.44 -0.87 -6.64
CA TRP A 73 -6.70 -1.49 -6.27
C TRP A 73 -6.52 -2.96 -5.90
N GLY A 74 -6.96 -3.30 -4.68
CA GLY A 74 -6.94 -4.65 -4.14
C GLY A 74 -8.34 -5.15 -3.73
N TYR A 75 -8.38 -6.13 -2.83
CA TYR A 75 -9.62 -6.71 -2.32
C TYR A 75 -9.92 -6.23 -0.90
N GLY A 76 -10.74 -5.19 -0.78
CA GLY A 76 -11.07 -4.53 0.49
C GLY A 76 -9.97 -3.56 0.94
N PHE A 77 -8.75 -4.06 1.12
CA PHE A 77 -7.54 -3.25 1.29
C PHE A 77 -6.89 -2.98 -0.06
N PRO A 78 -6.16 -1.86 -0.23
CA PRO A 78 -5.32 -1.68 -1.39
C PRO A 78 -4.09 -2.60 -1.31
N ILE A 79 -3.60 -3.06 -2.46
CA ILE A 79 -2.26 -3.65 -2.51
C ILE A 79 -1.25 -2.54 -2.21
N GLY A 80 -0.18 -2.88 -1.48
CA GLY A 80 0.73 -1.89 -0.89
C GLY A 80 0.16 -1.19 0.36
N GLY A 81 -0.99 -1.65 0.88
CA GLY A 81 -1.57 -1.16 2.12
C GLY A 81 -0.89 -1.72 3.37
N VAL A 82 -0.84 -0.92 4.45
CA VAL A 82 -0.41 -1.34 5.78
C VAL A 82 -1.40 -0.78 6.81
N ALA A 83 -1.89 -1.64 7.70
CA ALA A 83 -2.67 -1.22 8.86
C ALA A 83 -2.28 -2.05 10.07
N ALA A 84 -2.08 -1.38 11.21
CA ALA A 84 -1.93 -2.02 12.50
C ALA A 84 -3.24 -1.88 13.27
N THR A 85 -3.75 -2.98 13.82
CA THR A 85 -4.89 -3.00 14.73
C THR A 85 -4.46 -3.52 16.10
N ARG A 86 -5.07 -3.01 17.17
CA ARG A 86 -4.79 -3.48 18.53
C ARG A 86 -5.28 -4.91 18.73
N LEU A 87 -4.68 -5.62 19.69
CA LEU A 87 -5.03 -7.01 19.99
C LEU A 87 -6.30 -7.16 20.83
N ASP A 88 -6.62 -6.16 21.66
CA ASP A 88 -7.71 -6.18 22.63
C ASP A 88 -9.08 -5.84 22.03
N ASP A 89 -9.14 -4.83 21.17
CA ASP A 89 -10.38 -4.34 20.55
C ASP A 89 -10.28 -4.16 19.02
N GLY A 90 -9.22 -4.67 18.41
CA GLY A 90 -9.01 -4.61 16.97
C GLY A 90 -9.55 -5.80 16.20
N VAL A 91 -9.47 -5.70 14.88
CA VAL A 91 -9.95 -6.73 13.95
C VAL A 91 -8.82 -7.30 13.10
N ILE A 92 -9.03 -8.52 12.62
CA ILE A 92 -8.25 -9.16 11.56
C ILE A 92 -9.11 -9.20 10.30
N SER A 93 -8.57 -8.73 9.18
CA SER A 93 -9.21 -8.82 7.87
C SER A 93 -8.34 -9.65 6.92
N PRO A 94 -8.81 -10.82 6.42
CA PRO A 94 -8.08 -11.59 5.42
C PRO A 94 -7.75 -10.78 4.16
N GLY A 95 -8.63 -9.84 3.77
CA GLY A 95 -8.39 -8.93 2.64
C GLY A 95 -7.20 -7.99 2.86
N GLY A 96 -6.82 -7.72 4.12
CA GLY A 96 -5.61 -6.97 4.47
C GLY A 96 -4.32 -7.79 4.45
N VAL A 97 -4.40 -9.12 4.34
CA VAL A 97 -3.24 -10.01 4.14
C VAL A 97 -3.07 -10.33 2.66
N GLY A 98 -4.18 -10.62 1.97
CA GLY A 98 -4.19 -11.06 0.57
C GLY A 98 -4.44 -12.57 0.44
N PHE A 99 -4.81 -12.98 -0.78
CA PHE A 99 -5.15 -14.37 -1.08
C PHE A 99 -3.92 -15.29 -1.05
N ASP A 100 -2.80 -14.83 -1.60
CA ASP A 100 -1.53 -15.57 -1.61
C ASP A 100 -0.73 -15.25 -0.34
N ILE A 101 -1.09 -15.93 0.74
CA ILE A 101 -0.51 -15.70 2.07
C ILE A 101 0.98 -16.01 2.04
N ASN A 102 1.77 -15.05 2.52
CA ASN A 102 3.23 -15.13 2.53
C ASN A 102 3.87 -15.17 1.13
N CYS A 103 3.19 -14.63 0.12
CA CYS A 103 3.86 -14.21 -1.11
C CYS A 103 5.05 -13.31 -0.74
N GLY A 104 6.23 -13.65 -1.23
CA GLY A 104 7.46 -13.06 -0.74
C GLY A 104 8.67 -13.41 -1.58
N VAL A 105 9.81 -12.85 -1.18
CA VAL A 105 11.05 -12.94 -1.93
C VAL A 105 12.14 -13.58 -1.07
N ARG A 106 12.87 -14.54 -1.63
CA ARG A 106 14.11 -15.08 -1.06
C ARG A 106 15.27 -14.72 -1.96
N LEU A 107 16.33 -14.15 -1.39
CA LEU A 107 17.56 -13.83 -2.10
C LEU A 107 18.65 -14.86 -1.76
N LEU A 108 19.23 -15.48 -2.79
CA LEU A 108 20.40 -16.36 -2.67
C LEU A 108 21.60 -15.67 -3.30
N ARG A 109 22.74 -15.69 -2.59
CA ARG A 109 23.99 -15.09 -3.06
C ARG A 109 25.02 -16.19 -3.33
N SER A 110 25.70 -16.10 -4.46
CA SER A 110 26.86 -16.92 -4.80
C SER A 110 28.14 -16.09 -4.80
N ASN A 111 29.30 -16.73 -4.94
CA ASN A 111 30.57 -16.04 -5.14
C ASN A 111 30.86 -15.73 -6.62
N LEU A 112 29.96 -16.08 -7.53
CA LEU A 112 30.11 -15.84 -8.96
C LEU A 112 29.91 -14.35 -9.27
N LYS A 113 30.71 -13.83 -10.19
CA LYS A 113 30.57 -12.50 -10.77
C LYS A 113 29.82 -12.59 -12.10
N PHE A 114 29.32 -11.45 -12.58
CA PHE A 114 28.65 -11.37 -13.88
C PHE A 114 29.46 -11.99 -15.03
N GLN A 115 30.79 -11.83 -15.02
CA GLN A 115 31.67 -12.37 -16.05
C GLN A 115 31.71 -13.91 -16.07
N ASP A 116 31.47 -14.56 -14.92
CA ASP A 116 31.50 -16.03 -14.81
C ASP A 116 30.24 -16.67 -15.43
N ILE A 117 29.15 -15.89 -15.54
CA ILE A 117 27.80 -16.38 -15.91
C ILE A 117 27.29 -15.81 -17.24
N LYS A 118 27.77 -14.66 -17.71
CA LYS A 118 27.18 -13.97 -18.87
C LYS A 118 27.06 -14.82 -20.14
N ASN A 119 28.01 -15.73 -20.35
CA ASN A 119 28.05 -16.61 -21.53
C ASN A 119 27.39 -17.99 -21.27
N LYS A 120 26.89 -18.22 -20.05
CA LYS A 120 26.26 -19.47 -19.60
C LYS A 120 24.78 -19.27 -19.22
N MET A 121 24.21 -18.09 -19.50
CA MET A 121 22.87 -17.73 -19.01
C MET A 121 21.78 -18.68 -19.53
N ASN A 122 21.81 -19.03 -20.83
CA ASN A 122 20.82 -19.95 -21.38
C ASN A 122 20.89 -21.33 -20.70
N GLN A 123 22.11 -21.86 -20.52
CA GLN A 123 22.32 -23.16 -19.85
C GLN A 123 21.92 -23.17 -18.36
N LEU A 124 21.86 -22.00 -17.72
CA LEU A 124 21.50 -21.88 -16.30
C LEU A 124 19.99 -21.72 -16.10
N VAL A 125 19.31 -21.11 -17.07
CA VAL A 125 17.88 -20.80 -17.01
C VAL A 125 17.01 -21.93 -17.58
N GLU A 126 17.49 -22.61 -18.63
CA GLU A 126 16.85 -23.80 -19.21
C GLU A 126 17.05 -25.05 -18.34
#